data_AF-A0A841LE11-F1
#
_entry.id   AF-A0A841LE11-F1
#
_cell.length_a   1.000
_cell.length_b   1.000
_cell.length_c   1.000
_cell.angle_alpha   90.00
_cell.angle_beta   90.00
_cell.angle_gamma   90.00
#
_symmetry.space_group_name_H-M   'P 1'
#
loop_
_entity.id
_entity.type
_entity.pdbx_description
1 polymer ?
#
loop_
_entity_poly.entity_id
_entity_poly.type
_entity_poly.pdbx_seq_one_letter_code
_entity_poly.pdbx_strand_id
1 'polypeptide(L)'
;MSIVSRQEFAKLCGDTVNALNAYIGRGKIIFMDESKKKIDTDHPINKAHLKNRIAFLEKKQEQQNLLSSIGPNPRKPPQEFLSQEEDDIPESFDPGLMTALLSAGKSGGKSGGDDDYQKWVKMKIRGDAEYISLKVETEKIKLSKAAGESLPIEIALNAHRIYLKTIVTAFENSIMNMANKFCHIMAAGDMAMYTKIVEECRYELNRCVADAGGDTNIELEKMIKEFSGKNKGR
;
A
#
# COMPACT_ATOMS: atom_id res chain seq x y z
N MET A 1 -29.16 -28.48 15.36
CA MET A 1 -28.89 -27.40 16.32
C MET A 1 -27.73 -27.80 17.19
N SER A 2 -26.50 -27.48 16.76
CA SER A 2 -25.33 -27.59 17.65
C SER A 2 -25.13 -26.26 18.36
N ILE A 3 -25.52 -26.23 19.63
CA ILE A 3 -25.36 -25.07 20.51
C ILE A 3 -24.00 -25.21 21.18
N VAL A 4 -23.12 -24.25 20.92
CA VAL A 4 -21.74 -24.27 21.40
C VAL A 4 -21.44 -23.06 22.28
N SER A 5 -20.46 -23.22 23.15
CA SER A 5 -19.91 -22.11 23.92
C SER A 5 -19.12 -21.15 23.01
N ARG A 6 -18.87 -19.93 23.51
CA ARG A 6 -18.00 -18.96 22.80
C ARG A 6 -16.60 -19.50 22.52
N GLN A 7 -16.05 -20.29 23.45
CA GLN A 7 -14.71 -20.86 23.28
C GLN A 7 -14.70 -21.92 22.18
N GLU A 8 -15.71 -22.76 22.13
CA GLU A 8 -15.85 -23.80 21.10
C GLU A 8 -16.14 -23.19 19.73
N PHE A 9 -17.00 -22.17 19.64
CA PHE A 9 -17.26 -21.47 18.39
C PHE A 9 -16.02 -20.75 17.84
N ALA A 10 -15.22 -20.15 18.73
CA ALA A 10 -13.94 -19.55 18.35
C ALA A 10 -12.97 -20.60 17.76
N LYS A 11 -12.89 -21.79 18.38
CA LYS A 11 -12.09 -22.91 17.86
C LYS A 11 -12.57 -23.38 16.48
N LEU A 12 -13.88 -23.49 16.27
CA LEU A 12 -14.45 -23.85 14.97
C LEU A 12 -14.14 -22.82 13.87
N CYS A 13 -14.04 -21.55 14.25
CA CYS A 13 -13.69 -20.46 13.33
C CYS A 13 -12.18 -20.26 13.15
N GLY A 14 -11.34 -21.00 13.88
CA GLY A 14 -9.88 -20.77 13.89
C GLY A 14 -9.47 -19.40 14.43
N ASP A 15 -10.27 -18.82 15.34
CA ASP A 15 -10.10 -17.47 15.87
C ASP A 15 -9.93 -17.47 17.40
N THR A 16 -9.45 -16.33 17.94
CA THR A 16 -9.41 -16.10 19.38
C THR A 16 -10.78 -15.64 19.91
N VAL A 17 -11.03 -15.87 21.20
CA VAL A 17 -12.27 -15.40 21.87
C VAL A 17 -12.40 -13.87 21.79
N ASN A 18 -11.28 -13.14 21.76
CA ASN A 18 -11.26 -11.68 21.61
C ASN A 18 -11.73 -11.24 20.21
N ALA A 19 -11.25 -11.91 19.16
CA ALA A 19 -11.72 -11.67 17.80
C ALA A 19 -13.22 -11.98 17.67
N LEU A 20 -13.68 -13.07 18.31
CA LEU A 20 -15.08 -13.43 18.37
C LEU A 20 -15.95 -12.34 19.01
N ASN A 21 -15.52 -11.77 20.14
CA ASN A 21 -16.22 -10.69 20.81
C ASN A 21 -16.33 -9.43 19.92
N ALA A 22 -15.31 -9.14 19.12
CA ALA A 22 -15.35 -8.04 18.15
C ALA A 22 -16.37 -8.30 17.02
N TYR A 23 -16.52 -9.55 16.56
CA TYR A 23 -17.53 -9.91 15.55
C TYR A 23 -18.95 -9.85 16.09
N ILE A 24 -19.13 -10.25 17.35
CA ILE A 24 -20.40 -10.09 18.08
C ILE A 24 -20.77 -8.61 18.19
N GLY A 25 -19.82 -7.74 18.60
CA GLY A 25 -20.04 -6.30 18.70
C GLY A 25 -20.39 -5.62 17.36
N ARG A 26 -19.96 -6.22 16.24
CA ARG A 26 -20.26 -5.77 14.87
C ARG A 26 -21.53 -6.41 14.28
N GLY A 27 -22.27 -7.20 15.06
CA GLY A 27 -23.49 -7.89 14.61
C GLY A 27 -23.26 -9.00 13.59
N LYS A 28 -22.01 -9.48 13.44
CA LYS A 28 -21.66 -10.56 12.49
C LYS A 28 -21.92 -11.95 13.05
N ILE A 29 -22.13 -12.05 14.36
CA ILE A 29 -22.44 -13.28 15.09
C ILE A 29 -23.49 -12.91 16.15
N ILE A 30 -24.52 -13.74 16.26
CA ILE A 30 -25.66 -13.50 17.14
C ILE A 30 -25.75 -14.61 18.19
N PHE A 31 -26.06 -14.20 19.42
CA PHE A 31 -26.38 -15.14 20.50
C PHE A 31 -27.81 -15.64 20.39
N MET A 32 -28.01 -16.90 20.75
CA MET A 32 -29.36 -17.49 20.76
C MET A 32 -30.21 -16.96 21.92
N ASP A 33 -29.58 -16.72 23.08
CA ASP A 33 -30.24 -16.27 24.30
C ASP A 33 -29.82 -14.86 24.70
N GLU A 34 -30.73 -14.12 25.35
CA GLU A 34 -30.47 -12.85 26.04
C GLU A 34 -29.36 -12.96 27.10
N SER A 35 -29.07 -14.18 27.55
CA SER A 35 -27.98 -14.49 28.47
C SER A 35 -26.57 -14.34 27.87
N LYS A 36 -26.43 -14.11 26.55
CA LYS A 36 -25.16 -13.84 25.83
C LYS A 36 -24.06 -14.90 26.04
N LYS A 37 -24.43 -16.15 26.35
CA LYS A 37 -23.48 -17.21 26.69
C LYS A 37 -23.29 -18.28 25.63
N LYS A 38 -24.31 -18.53 24.81
CA LYS A 38 -24.33 -19.65 23.85
C LYS A 38 -24.59 -19.17 22.43
N ILE A 39 -23.90 -19.80 21.47
CA ILE A 39 -23.98 -19.50 20.04
C ILE A 39 -24.56 -20.73 19.35
N ASP A 40 -25.61 -20.52 18.56
CA ASP A 40 -26.14 -21.57 17.69
C ASP A 40 -25.37 -21.57 16.36
N THR A 41 -24.75 -22.70 16.03
CA THR A 41 -24.01 -22.88 14.77
C THR A 41 -24.92 -23.02 13.56
N ASP A 42 -26.19 -23.38 13.75
CA ASP A 42 -27.15 -23.56 12.67
C ASP A 42 -27.90 -22.26 12.32
N HIS A 43 -27.78 -21.22 13.16
CA HIS A 43 -28.36 -19.91 12.88
C HIS A 43 -27.78 -19.34 11.57
N PRO A 44 -28.62 -18.81 10.65
CA PRO A 44 -28.19 -18.44 9.29
C PRO A 44 -27.01 -17.46 9.26
N ILE A 45 -26.97 -16.51 10.20
CA ILE A 45 -25.88 -15.53 10.31
C ILE A 45 -24.59 -16.19 10.82
N ASN A 46 -24.67 -17.04 11.83
CA ASN A 46 -23.49 -17.70 12.42
C ASN A 46 -22.93 -18.76 11.46
N LYS A 47 -23.82 -19.49 10.76
CA LYS A 47 -23.48 -20.45 9.72
C LYS A 47 -22.79 -19.78 8.52
N ALA A 48 -23.30 -18.63 8.06
CA ALA A 48 -22.66 -17.86 7.00
C ALA A 48 -21.27 -17.34 7.44
N HIS A 49 -21.15 -16.88 8.68
CA HIS A 49 -19.87 -16.45 9.24
C HIS A 49 -18.84 -17.58 9.26
N LEU A 50 -19.25 -18.75 9.77
CA LEU A 50 -18.39 -19.95 9.84
C LEU A 50 -17.93 -20.40 8.45
N LYS A 51 -18.84 -20.47 7.47
CA LYS A 51 -18.50 -20.84 6.09
C LYS A 51 -17.51 -19.85 5.46
N ASN A 52 -17.73 -18.55 5.64
CA ASN A 52 -16.84 -17.52 5.11
C ASN A 52 -15.46 -17.56 5.78
N ARG A 53 -15.40 -17.91 7.07
CA ARG A 53 -14.15 -17.98 7.81
C ARG A 53 -13.30 -19.18 7.41
N ILE A 54 -13.92 -20.34 7.26
CA ILE A 54 -13.25 -21.55 6.76
C ILE A 54 -12.67 -21.29 5.36
N ALA A 55 -13.47 -20.74 4.44
CA ALA A 55 -13.00 -20.42 3.09
C ALA A 55 -11.85 -19.38 3.08
N PHE A 56 -11.83 -18.45 4.03
CA PHE A 56 -10.72 -17.51 4.19
C PHE A 56 -9.45 -18.21 4.70
N LEU A 57 -9.58 -19.13 5.66
CA LEU A 57 -8.45 -19.88 6.21
C LEU A 57 -7.85 -20.84 5.17
N GLU A 58 -8.68 -21.52 4.39
CA GLU A 58 -8.24 -22.38 3.28
C GLU A 58 -7.42 -21.58 2.26
N LYS A 59 -7.93 -20.42 1.82
CA LYS A 59 -7.19 -19.53 0.90
C LYS A 59 -5.86 -19.02 1.49
N LYS A 60 -5.83 -18.71 2.79
CA LYS A 60 -4.61 -18.28 3.46
C LYS A 60 -3.58 -19.43 3.50
N GLN A 61 -4.03 -20.65 3.77
CA GLN A 61 -3.19 -21.83 3.79
C GLN A 61 -2.67 -22.19 2.39
N GLU A 62 -3.51 -22.09 1.34
CA GLU A 62 -3.10 -22.25 -0.05
C GLU A 62 -2.03 -21.23 -0.46
N GLN A 63 -2.20 -19.96 -0.10
CA GLN A 63 -1.19 -18.93 -0.35
C GLN A 63 0.12 -19.22 0.37
N GLN A 64 0.06 -19.66 1.64
CA GLN A 64 1.24 -20.02 2.41
C GLN A 64 1.98 -21.23 1.81
N ASN A 65 1.25 -22.22 1.32
CA ASN A 65 1.80 -23.38 0.63
C ASN A 65 2.41 -23.03 -0.74
N LEU A 66 1.82 -22.08 -1.46
CA LEU A 66 2.39 -21.54 -2.70
C LEU A 66 3.70 -20.78 -2.41
N LEU A 67 3.71 -19.94 -1.38
CA LEU A 67 4.90 -19.21 -0.92
C LEU A 67 6.05 -20.13 -0.49
N SER A 68 5.75 -21.26 0.16
CA SER A 68 6.77 -22.24 0.55
C SER A 68 7.28 -23.11 -0.60
N SER A 69 6.51 -23.23 -1.70
CA SER A 69 6.94 -23.91 -2.93
C SER A 69 7.87 -23.08 -3.82
N ILE A 70 7.93 -21.77 -3.61
CA ILE A 70 8.87 -20.87 -4.29
C ILE A 70 10.22 -21.02 -3.56
N GLY A 71 11.20 -21.65 -4.23
CA GLY A 71 12.55 -21.81 -3.69
C GLY A 71 13.18 -20.48 -3.25
N PRO A 72 14.10 -20.50 -2.26
CA PRO A 72 14.63 -19.30 -1.64
C PRO A 72 15.37 -18.42 -2.66
N ASN A 73 14.85 -17.22 -2.89
CA ASN A 73 15.52 -16.15 -3.61
C ASN A 73 16.66 -15.60 -2.70
N PRO A 74 17.93 -15.53 -3.13
CA PRO A 74 19.06 -15.12 -2.28
C PRO A 74 19.14 -13.60 -2.04
N ARG A 75 18.02 -12.96 -1.70
CA ARG A 75 17.98 -11.57 -1.22
C ARG A 75 17.11 -11.48 0.04
N LYS A 76 17.77 -10.96 1.09
CA LYS A 76 17.35 -10.54 2.44
C LYS A 76 15.87 -10.66 2.85
N PRO A 77 15.64 -11.00 4.14
CA PRO A 77 14.32 -11.35 4.65
C PRO A 77 13.33 -10.17 4.66
N PRO A 78 12.01 -10.45 4.59
CA PRO A 78 10.96 -9.45 4.70
C PRO A 78 10.80 -9.00 6.16
N GLN A 79 10.83 -7.70 6.42
CA GLN A 79 10.38 -7.13 7.69
C GLN A 79 8.85 -7.07 7.69
N GLU A 80 8.24 -7.73 8.66
CA GLU A 80 6.80 -7.68 8.95
C GLU A 80 6.42 -6.31 9.52
N PHE A 81 5.37 -5.73 8.97
CA PHE A 81 4.65 -4.63 9.61
C PHE A 81 3.61 -5.21 10.56
N LEU A 82 3.74 -4.97 11.88
CA LEU A 82 2.69 -4.37 12.75
C LEU A 82 3.09 -4.28 14.24
N SER A 83 3.18 -3.02 14.71
CA SER A 83 2.81 -2.48 16.04
C SER A 83 3.40 -3.06 17.34
N GLN A 84 4.39 -2.38 17.91
CA GLN A 84 4.44 -1.93 19.32
C GLN A 84 5.56 -0.89 19.47
N GLU A 85 5.32 0.13 20.30
CA GLU A 85 6.33 1.07 20.78
C GLU A 85 7.42 0.30 21.52
N GLU A 86 8.68 0.44 21.11
CA GLU A 86 9.86 0.33 21.98
C GLU A 86 11.05 0.98 21.23
N ASP A 87 11.81 1.77 21.97
CA ASP A 87 12.96 2.55 21.53
C ASP A 87 14.06 1.67 20.93
N ASP A 88 14.26 1.72 19.61
CA ASP A 88 15.50 1.26 18.98
C ASP A 88 16.30 2.47 18.46
N ILE A 89 16.93 3.14 19.41
CA ILE A 89 18.18 3.87 19.16
C ILE A 89 19.14 2.83 18.55
N PRO A 90 19.79 3.09 17.40
CA PRO A 90 20.79 2.17 16.87
C PRO A 90 21.87 1.93 17.93
N GLU A 91 21.88 0.71 18.45
CA GLU A 91 22.85 0.21 19.39
C GLU A 91 24.23 0.34 18.74
N SER A 92 25.02 1.27 19.29
CA SER A 92 26.45 1.49 19.04
C SER A 92 26.87 1.68 17.57
N PHE A 93 27.18 2.94 17.26
CA PHE A 93 28.32 3.25 16.41
C PHE A 93 29.52 2.44 16.92
N ASP A 94 30.00 1.42 16.21
CA ASP A 94 31.19 0.66 16.61
C ASP A 94 32.41 1.60 16.57
N PRO A 95 32.93 2.07 17.73
CA PRO A 95 34.04 3.02 17.77
C PRO A 95 35.32 2.39 17.22
N GLY A 96 35.40 1.06 17.18
CA GLY A 96 36.51 0.31 16.59
C GLY A 96 36.66 0.57 15.10
N LEU A 97 35.54 0.74 14.38
CA LEU A 97 35.54 0.96 12.93
C LEU A 97 36.02 2.38 12.56
N MET A 98 35.70 3.38 13.39
CA MET A 98 36.18 4.76 13.23
C MET A 98 37.65 4.90 13.65
N THR A 99 38.07 4.17 14.69
CA THR A 99 39.45 4.14 15.18
C THR A 99 40.39 3.43 14.19
N ALA A 100 39.94 2.36 13.54
CA ALA A 100 40.65 1.72 12.44
C ALA A 100 40.84 2.66 11.24
N LEU A 101 39.83 3.46 10.91
CA LEU A 101 39.89 4.41 9.79
C LEU A 101 40.87 5.58 10.05
N LEU A 102 40.90 6.09 11.29
CA LEU A 102 41.79 7.19 11.71
C LEU A 102 43.24 6.72 11.91
N SER A 103 43.45 5.46 12.31
CA SER A 103 44.79 4.88 12.49
C SER A 103 45.43 4.42 11.17
N ALA A 104 44.63 4.05 10.16
CA ALA A 104 45.12 3.71 8.82
C ALA A 104 45.73 4.90 8.04
N GLY A 105 45.51 6.14 8.49
CA GLY A 105 46.05 7.35 7.86
C GLY A 105 47.50 7.71 8.24
N LYS A 106 48.16 6.97 9.15
CA LYS A 106 49.46 7.38 9.72
C LYS A 106 50.63 6.40 9.56
N SER A 107 50.45 5.25 8.93
CA SER A 107 51.56 4.34 8.61
C SER A 107 51.90 4.40 7.12
N GLY A 108 53.01 5.07 6.81
CA GLY A 108 53.65 4.95 5.51
C GLY A 108 54.09 3.50 5.30
N GLY A 109 53.39 2.78 4.44
CA GLY A 109 53.69 1.39 4.12
C GLY A 109 53.01 0.97 2.82
N LYS A 110 53.82 0.78 1.78
CA LYS A 110 53.42 0.13 0.53
C LYS A 110 52.72 -1.20 0.83
N SER A 111 51.46 -1.32 0.43
CA SER A 111 50.85 -2.62 0.14
C SER A 111 49.75 -2.42 -0.90
N GLY A 112 49.99 -2.95 -2.10
CA GLY A 112 48.95 -3.06 -3.12
C GLY A 112 47.98 -4.16 -2.69
N GLY A 113 46.69 -3.84 -2.64
CA GLY A 113 45.67 -4.86 -2.39
C GLY A 113 44.37 -4.43 -1.73
N ASP A 114 44.13 -3.13 -1.44
CA ASP A 114 42.95 -2.75 -0.64
C ASP A 114 42.15 -1.55 -1.19
N ASP A 115 42.32 -1.25 -2.48
CA ASP A 115 41.63 -0.13 -3.14
C ASP A 115 40.11 -0.41 -3.29
N ASP A 116 39.73 -1.67 -3.51
CA ASP A 116 38.32 -2.08 -3.62
C ASP A 116 37.58 -2.03 -2.27
N TYR A 117 38.25 -2.37 -1.16
CA TYR A 117 37.65 -2.27 0.17
C TYR A 117 37.44 -0.80 0.57
N GLN A 118 38.45 0.05 0.36
CA GLN A 118 38.31 1.49 0.61
C GLN A 118 37.24 2.14 -0.27
N LYS A 119 37.11 1.69 -1.53
CA LYS A 119 36.06 2.14 -2.46
C LYS A 119 34.67 1.69 -2.02
N TRP A 120 34.53 0.46 -1.53
CA TRP A 120 33.27 -0.06 -0.98
C TRP A 120 32.85 0.70 0.29
N VAL A 121 33.78 0.97 1.21
CA VAL A 121 33.51 1.76 2.43
C VAL A 121 33.07 3.18 2.08
N LYS A 122 33.74 3.85 1.13
CA LYS A 122 33.33 5.19 0.67
C LYS A 122 31.95 5.19 0.00
N MET A 123 31.63 4.18 -0.80
CA MET A 123 30.29 4.04 -1.40
C MET A 123 29.21 3.81 -0.34
N LYS A 124 29.49 2.99 0.68
CA LYS A 124 28.56 2.72 1.77
C LYS A 124 28.29 3.97 2.60
N ILE A 125 29.34 4.70 3.00
CA ILE A 125 29.20 5.96 3.74
C ILE A 125 28.42 6.99 2.93
N ARG A 126 28.64 7.08 1.61
CA ARG A 126 27.88 7.98 0.74
C ARG A 126 26.41 7.58 0.62
N GLY A 127 26.12 6.30 0.43
CA GLY A 127 24.74 5.80 0.37
C GLY A 127 23.99 5.96 1.69
N ASP A 128 24.66 5.70 2.82
CA ASP A 128 24.12 5.91 4.15
C ASP A 128 23.89 7.41 4.43
N ALA A 129 24.79 8.29 3.97
CA ALA A 129 24.61 9.74 4.07
C ALA A 129 23.45 10.25 3.20
N GLU A 130 23.30 9.76 1.97
CA GLU A 130 22.18 10.10 1.08
C GLU A 130 20.84 9.62 1.69
N TYR A 131 20.82 8.40 2.23
CA TYR A 131 19.64 7.86 2.93
C TYR A 131 19.27 8.67 4.17
N ILE A 132 20.25 9.04 5.00
CA ILE A 132 20.05 9.89 6.18
C ILE A 132 19.55 11.28 5.74
N SER A 133 20.10 11.86 4.67
CA SER A 133 19.66 13.16 4.16
C SER A 133 18.19 13.16 3.69
N LEU A 134 17.78 12.12 2.97
CA LEU A 134 16.39 11.92 2.55
C LEU A 134 15.47 11.71 3.75
N LYS A 135 15.92 10.97 4.76
CA LYS A 135 15.14 10.75 5.99
C LYS A 135 14.95 12.05 6.77
N VAL A 136 16.02 12.84 6.93
CA VAL A 136 15.99 14.18 7.56
C VAL A 136 15.04 15.10 6.79
N GLU A 137 15.06 15.07 5.46
CA GLU A 137 14.15 15.87 4.64
C GLU A 137 12.69 15.43 4.80
N THR A 138 12.42 14.13 4.85
CA THR A 138 11.06 13.62 5.11
C THR A 138 10.56 13.98 6.52
N GLU A 139 11.43 13.96 7.52
CA GLU A 139 11.11 14.36 8.88
C GLU A 139 10.91 15.87 8.99
N LYS A 140 11.71 16.67 8.26
CA LYS A 140 11.51 18.12 8.14
C LYS A 140 10.18 18.46 7.49
N ILE A 141 9.75 17.72 6.46
CA ILE A 141 8.42 17.87 5.84
C ILE A 141 7.31 17.46 6.82
N LYS A 142 7.50 16.39 7.60
CA LYS A 142 6.53 15.97 8.64
C LYS A 142 6.43 16.99 9.78
N LEU A 143 7.55 17.57 10.20
CA LEU A 143 7.59 18.64 11.20
C LEU A 143 6.96 19.93 10.67
N SER A 144 7.23 20.31 9.42
CA SER A 144 6.59 21.45 8.74
C SER A 144 5.07 21.26 8.63
N LYS A 145 4.61 20.04 8.31
CA LYS A 145 3.18 19.66 8.32
C LYS A 145 2.55 19.72 9.71
N ALA A 146 3.29 19.36 10.76
CA ALA A 146 2.84 19.46 12.15
C ALA A 146 2.85 20.91 12.66
N ALA A 147 3.73 21.76 12.13
CA ALA A 147 3.86 23.17 12.44
C ALA A 147 2.84 24.07 11.70
N GLY A 148 2.03 23.50 10.80
CA GLY A 148 0.98 24.23 10.08
C GLY A 148 1.46 24.98 8.83
N GLU A 149 2.70 24.74 8.37
CA GLU A 149 3.15 25.22 7.07
C GLU A 149 2.45 24.44 5.94
N SER A 150 1.90 25.18 4.97
CA SER A 150 1.19 24.61 3.83
C SER A 150 2.10 23.63 3.08
N LEU A 151 1.56 22.44 2.79
CA LEU A 151 2.26 21.39 2.06
C LEU A 151 2.95 21.98 0.81
N PRO A 152 4.24 21.66 0.54
CA PRO A 152 4.90 22.14 -0.65
C PRO A 152 4.06 21.81 -1.90
N ILE A 153 3.78 22.82 -2.71
CA ILE A 153 2.85 22.74 -3.85
C ILE A 153 3.24 21.59 -4.78
N GLU A 154 4.52 21.35 -4.98
CA GLU A 154 5.04 20.25 -5.81
C GLU A 154 4.66 18.86 -5.29
N ILE A 155 4.64 18.66 -3.97
CA ILE A 155 4.23 17.39 -3.35
C ILE A 155 2.72 17.20 -3.52
N ALA A 156 1.93 18.26 -3.32
CA ALA A 156 0.49 18.22 -3.53
C ALA A 156 0.13 17.92 -4.99
N LEU A 157 0.82 18.56 -5.94
CA LEU A 157 0.65 18.30 -7.38
C LEU A 157 1.03 16.87 -7.76
N ASN A 158 2.12 16.34 -7.21
CA ASN A 158 2.52 14.95 -7.44
C ASN A 158 1.51 13.96 -6.84
N ALA A 159 1.00 14.22 -5.63
CA ALA A 159 -0.05 13.40 -5.03
C ALA A 159 -1.33 13.41 -5.88
N HIS A 160 -1.76 14.57 -6.35
CA HIS A 160 -2.91 14.69 -7.26
C HIS A 160 -2.68 13.97 -8.59
N ARG A 161 -1.47 14.06 -9.17
CA ARG A 161 -1.12 13.34 -10.40
C ARG A 161 -1.23 11.82 -10.21
N ILE A 162 -0.71 11.29 -9.10
CA ILE A 162 -0.79 9.86 -8.79
C ILE A 162 -2.25 9.44 -8.57
N TYR A 163 -3.03 10.25 -7.85
CA TYR A 163 -4.44 10.00 -7.61
C TYR A 163 -5.26 9.96 -8.91
N LEU A 164 -5.10 10.96 -9.78
CA LEU A 164 -5.76 11.01 -11.08
C LEU A 164 -5.38 9.83 -11.97
N LYS A 165 -4.09 9.48 -12.03
CA LYS A 165 -3.63 8.29 -12.77
C LYS A 165 -4.30 7.02 -12.27
N THR A 166 -4.41 6.88 -10.95
CA THR A 166 -5.05 5.71 -10.33
C THR A 166 -6.53 5.62 -10.68
N ILE A 167 -7.25 6.74 -10.65
CA ILE A 167 -8.66 6.79 -11.06
C ILE A 167 -8.83 6.38 -12.52
N VAL A 168 -8.03 6.96 -13.42
CA VAL A 168 -8.14 6.69 -14.87
C VAL A 168 -7.87 5.21 -15.15
N THR A 169 -6.81 4.64 -14.60
CA THR A 169 -6.50 3.21 -14.77
C THR A 169 -7.59 2.31 -14.18
N ALA A 170 -8.13 2.64 -13.01
CA ALA A 170 -9.23 1.87 -12.42
C ALA A 170 -10.51 1.92 -13.29
N PHE A 171 -10.79 3.09 -13.86
CA PHE A 171 -11.94 3.29 -14.75
C PHE A 171 -11.77 2.54 -16.08
N GLU A 172 -10.60 2.62 -16.72
CA GLU A 172 -10.25 1.85 -17.91
C GLU A 172 -10.46 0.35 -17.69
N ASN A 173 -9.95 -0.18 -16.58
CA ASN A 173 -10.12 -1.59 -16.23
C ASN A 173 -11.60 -1.96 -16.03
N SER A 174 -12.39 -1.08 -15.43
CA SER A 174 -13.83 -1.29 -15.25
C SER A 174 -14.55 -1.36 -16.60
N ILE A 175 -14.23 -0.47 -17.54
CA ILE A 175 -14.78 -0.48 -18.89
C ILE A 175 -14.38 -1.75 -19.63
N MET A 176 -13.10 -2.15 -19.60
CA MET A 176 -12.65 -3.39 -20.24
C MET A 176 -13.38 -4.62 -19.68
N ASN A 177 -13.58 -4.67 -18.35
CA ASN A 177 -14.36 -5.73 -17.72
C ASN A 177 -15.84 -5.72 -18.15
N MET A 178 -16.43 -4.53 -18.35
CA MET A 178 -17.80 -4.40 -18.84
C MET A 178 -17.91 -4.84 -20.30
N ALA A 179 -16.97 -4.41 -21.16
CA ALA A 179 -16.88 -4.81 -22.55
C ALA A 179 -16.73 -6.33 -22.69
N ASN A 180 -15.91 -6.96 -21.85
CA ASN A 180 -15.74 -8.41 -21.83
C ASN A 180 -17.05 -9.13 -21.47
N LYS A 181 -17.75 -8.68 -20.41
CA LYS A 181 -19.06 -9.23 -20.04
C LYS A 181 -20.09 -9.07 -21.17
N PHE A 182 -20.11 -7.91 -21.82
CA PHE A 182 -21.00 -7.66 -22.95
C PHE A 182 -20.72 -8.58 -24.14
N CYS A 183 -19.45 -8.80 -24.50
CA CYS A 183 -19.07 -9.72 -25.58
C CYS A 183 -19.42 -11.17 -25.26
N HIS A 184 -19.25 -11.58 -24.00
CA HIS A 184 -19.69 -12.90 -23.55
C HIS A 184 -21.21 -13.10 -23.66
N ILE A 185 -22.00 -12.07 -23.35
CA ILE A 185 -23.47 -12.15 -23.36
C ILE A 185 -24.03 -12.06 -24.79
N MET A 186 -23.54 -11.10 -25.58
CA MET A 186 -24.17 -10.71 -26.85
C MET A 186 -23.50 -11.31 -28.09
N ALA A 187 -22.20 -11.62 -28.01
CA ALA A 187 -21.41 -12.07 -29.15
C ALA A 187 -20.87 -13.51 -28.98
N ALA A 188 -21.44 -14.27 -28.05
CA ALA A 188 -21.00 -15.62 -27.69
C ALA A 188 -19.49 -15.74 -27.37
N GLY A 189 -18.86 -14.65 -26.91
CA GLY A 189 -17.42 -14.60 -26.63
C GLY A 189 -16.53 -14.31 -27.84
N ASP A 190 -17.04 -13.71 -28.91
CA ASP A 190 -16.21 -13.25 -30.03
C ASP A 190 -15.18 -12.19 -29.58
N MET A 191 -13.91 -12.60 -29.55
CA MET A 191 -12.79 -11.76 -29.15
C MET A 191 -12.45 -10.66 -30.15
N ALA A 192 -12.80 -10.81 -31.44
CA ALA A 192 -12.58 -9.75 -32.41
C ALA A 192 -13.49 -8.54 -32.15
N MET A 193 -14.72 -8.81 -31.72
CA MET A 193 -15.67 -7.76 -31.33
C MET A 193 -15.26 -7.11 -30.00
N TYR A 194 -14.74 -7.88 -29.05
CA TYR A 194 -14.16 -7.36 -27.80
C TYR A 194 -13.04 -6.36 -28.07
N THR A 195 -12.07 -6.72 -28.93
CA THR A 195 -10.96 -5.83 -29.26
C THR A 195 -11.44 -4.51 -29.87
N LYS A 196 -12.42 -4.55 -30.79
CA LYS A 196 -13.01 -3.34 -31.38
C LYS A 196 -13.70 -2.46 -30.34
N ILE A 197 -14.46 -3.05 -29.41
CA ILE A 197 -15.12 -2.29 -28.35
C ILE A 197 -14.08 -1.65 -27.43
N VAL A 198 -13.02 -2.37 -27.06
CA VAL A 198 -11.95 -1.82 -26.22
C VAL A 198 -11.22 -0.67 -26.93
N GLU A 199 -10.96 -0.78 -28.23
CA GLU A 199 -10.35 0.30 -29.02
C GLU A 199 -11.23 1.54 -29.06
N GLU A 200 -12.53 1.40 -29.33
CA GLU A 200 -13.49 2.51 -29.30
C GLU A 200 -13.59 3.14 -27.90
N CYS A 201 -13.63 2.32 -26.85
CA CYS A 201 -13.63 2.82 -25.47
C CYS A 201 -12.37 3.62 -25.14
N ARG A 202 -11.19 3.17 -25.60
CA ARG A 202 -9.94 3.92 -25.43
C ARG A 202 -9.94 5.21 -26.22
N TYR A 203 -10.46 5.19 -27.44
CA TYR A 203 -10.58 6.38 -28.28
C TYR A 203 -11.46 7.44 -27.62
N GLU A 204 -12.67 7.07 -27.19
CA GLU A 204 -13.59 7.98 -26.50
C GLU A 204 -13.02 8.47 -25.15
N LEU A 205 -12.35 7.61 -24.38
CA LEU A 205 -11.70 8.02 -23.14
C LEU A 205 -10.63 9.08 -23.40
N ASN A 206 -9.76 8.86 -24.40
CA ASN A 206 -8.71 9.82 -24.76
C ASN A 206 -9.30 11.13 -25.27
N ARG A 207 -10.41 11.09 -26.02
CA ARG A 207 -11.13 12.31 -26.42
C ARG A 207 -11.64 13.08 -25.21
N CYS A 208 -12.32 12.40 -24.27
CA CYS A 208 -12.80 13.02 -23.04
C CYS A 208 -11.67 13.64 -22.19
N VAL A 209 -10.50 12.98 -22.12
CA VAL A 209 -9.31 13.53 -21.43
C VAL A 209 -8.80 14.79 -22.14
N ALA A 210 -8.78 14.81 -23.47
CA ALA A 210 -8.37 15.98 -24.25
C ALA A 210 -9.36 17.15 -24.09
N ASP A 211 -10.67 16.86 -24.16
CA ASP A 211 -11.74 17.85 -23.97
C ASP A 211 -11.68 18.46 -22.57
N ALA A 212 -11.55 17.62 -21.53
CA ALA A 212 -11.39 18.07 -20.16
C ALA A 212 -10.13 18.94 -19.96
N GLY A 213 -9.03 18.62 -20.66
CA GLY A 213 -7.83 19.45 -20.69
C GLY A 213 -8.07 20.82 -21.32
N GLY A 214 -8.84 20.86 -22.41
CA GLY A 214 -9.26 22.10 -23.07
C GLY A 214 -10.13 22.97 -22.17
N ASP A 215 -11.16 22.39 -21.55
CA ASP A 215 -12.05 23.09 -20.62
C ASP A 215 -11.30 23.63 -19.41
N THR A 216 -10.37 22.83 -18.84
CA THR A 216 -9.53 23.24 -17.72
C THR A 216 -8.65 24.44 -18.10
N ASN A 217 -8.08 24.46 -19.31
CA ASN A 217 -7.27 25.59 -19.77
C ASN A 217 -8.11 26.87 -19.91
N ILE A 218 -9.33 26.76 -20.45
CA ILE A 218 -10.26 27.90 -20.56
C ILE A 218 -10.61 28.43 -19.17
N GLU A 219 -10.86 27.54 -18.21
CA GLU A 219 -11.20 27.91 -16.83
C GLU A 219 -10.01 28.51 -16.08
N LEU A 220 -8.80 28.00 -16.29
CA LEU A 220 -7.55 28.59 -15.80
C LEU A 220 -7.34 29.99 -16.36
N GLU A 221 -7.54 30.20 -17.67
CA GLU A 221 -7.44 31.54 -18.25
C GLU A 221 -8.45 32.52 -17.65
N LYS A 222 -9.68 32.07 -17.38
CA LYS A 222 -10.69 32.88 -16.69
C LYS A 222 -10.23 33.24 -15.27
N MET A 223 -9.78 32.26 -14.49
CA MET A 223 -9.27 32.49 -13.14
C MET A 223 -8.08 33.46 -13.14
N ILE A 224 -7.14 33.33 -14.08
CA ILE A 224 -5.99 34.24 -14.20
C ILE A 224 -6.46 35.67 -14.54
N LYS A 225 -7.40 35.81 -15.49
CA LYS A 225 -7.97 37.12 -15.87
C LYS A 225 -8.68 37.78 -14.68
N GLU A 226 -9.44 37.02 -13.89
CA GLU A 226 -10.11 37.52 -12.69
C GLU A 226 -9.12 37.94 -11.60
N PHE A 227 -8.05 37.18 -11.39
CA PHE A 227 -7.00 37.51 -10.41
C PHE A 227 -6.21 38.76 -10.82
N SER A 228 -5.88 38.88 -12.12
CA SER A 228 -5.18 40.04 -12.68
C SER A 228 -6.04 41.31 -12.67
N GLY A 229 -7.35 41.18 -12.94
CA GLY A 229 -8.30 42.29 -12.88
C GLY A 229 -8.52 42.83 -11.46
N LYS A 230 -8.58 41.96 -10.45
CA LYS A 230 -8.69 42.36 -9.03
C LYS A 230 -7.46 43.10 -8.49
N ASN A 231 -6.26 42.82 -9.01
CA ASN A 231 -5.03 43.46 -8.57
C ASN A 231 -4.75 44.83 -9.22
N LYS A 232 -5.48 45.23 -10.26
CA LYS A 232 -5.33 46.56 -10.90
C LYS A 232 -6.20 47.66 -10.28
N GLY A 233 -7.04 47.31 -9.31
CA GLY A 233 -7.97 48.23 -8.62
C GLY A 233 -7.65 48.52 -7.16
N ARG A 234 -6.42 48.24 -6.71
CA ARG A 234 -5.92 48.56 -5.37
C ARG A 234 -4.69 49.47 -5.46
#